data_AF-A0A945T6M7-F1
#
_entry.id   AF-A0A945T6M7-F1
#
_cell.length_a   1.000
_cell.length_b   1.000
_cell.length_c   1.000
_cell.angle_alpha   90.00
_cell.angle_beta   90.00
_cell.angle_gamma   90.00
#
_symmetry.space_group_name_H-M   'P 1'
#
loop_
_entity.id
_entity.type
_entity.pdbx_description
1 polymer ?
#
loop_
_entity_poly.entity_id
_entity_poly.type
_entity_poly.pdbx_seq_one_letter_code
_entity_poly.pdbx_strand_id
1 'polypeptide(L)'
;MNHNHFSFSRVGAMVLRYVYLLRRSWPRQLELVYWPAMQMILWGLISQFFVQHSSWLAQASGVLLAAVMLWDVLFRGHLGVSLPFIEEMYARNLGHLFVSPLKVSEHIAALLVISLLRTSIGILAAALLAIALYTFNIFDLGLP
;
A
#
# COMPACT_ATOMS: atom_id res chain seq x y z
N MET A 1 -16.10 33.43 -14.39
CA MET A 1 -16.38 32.40 -13.38
C MET A 1 -15.05 31.92 -12.80
N ASN A 2 -14.77 32.22 -11.52
CA ASN A 2 -13.48 31.93 -10.89
C ASN A 2 -13.34 30.42 -10.62
N HIS A 3 -12.88 29.65 -11.61
CA HIS A 3 -12.59 28.22 -11.46
C HIS A 3 -11.25 27.93 -10.76
N ASN A 4 -10.79 28.84 -9.88
CA ASN A 4 -9.44 28.78 -9.36
C ASN A 4 -9.29 28.06 -8.00
N HIS A 5 -10.40 27.68 -7.37
CA HIS A 5 -10.37 26.98 -6.10
C HIS A 5 -10.23 25.46 -6.28
N PHE A 6 -9.37 24.86 -5.45
CA PHE A 6 -9.25 23.41 -5.30
C PHE A 6 -10.58 22.86 -4.77
N SER A 7 -11.14 21.84 -5.43
CA SER A 7 -12.43 21.27 -5.08
C SER A 7 -12.28 19.82 -4.60
N PHE A 8 -12.61 19.60 -3.33
CA PHE A 8 -12.64 18.27 -2.73
C PHE A 8 -13.67 17.35 -3.41
N SER A 9 -14.77 17.89 -3.95
CA SER A 9 -15.78 17.09 -4.65
C SER A 9 -15.24 16.45 -5.93
N ARG A 10 -14.37 17.16 -6.67
CA ARG A 10 -13.70 16.63 -7.88
C ARG A 10 -12.72 15.52 -7.53
N VAL A 11 -11.94 15.71 -6.46
CA VAL A 11 -11.05 14.68 -5.92
C VAL A 11 -11.85 13.45 -5.48
N GLY A 12 -12.95 13.64 -4.75
CA GLY A 12 -13.83 12.55 -4.30
C GLY A 12 -14.43 11.75 -5.46
N ALA A 13 -14.88 12.42 -6.53
CA ALA A 13 -15.38 11.75 -7.73
C ALA A 13 -14.30 10.87 -8.41
N MET A 14 -13.07 11.37 -8.49
CA MET A 14 -11.93 10.60 -9.01
C MET A 14 -11.59 9.40 -8.13
N VAL A 15 -11.55 9.60 -6.80
CA VAL A 15 -11.31 8.51 -5.84
C VAL A 15 -12.38 7.42 -5.97
N LEU A 16 -13.66 7.80 -6.05
CA LEU A 16 -14.78 6.86 -6.20
C LEU A 16 -14.62 5.99 -7.47
N ARG A 17 -14.19 6.61 -8.58
CA ARG A 17 -13.90 5.90 -9.82
C ARG A 17 -12.79 4.86 -9.64
N TYR A 18 -11.68 5.24 -8.99
CA TYR A 18 -10.59 4.28 -8.73
C TYR A 18 -11.02 3.15 -7.79
N VAL A 19 -11.86 3.44 -6.80
CA VAL A 19 -12.43 2.42 -5.91
C VAL A 19 -13.28 1.41 -6.69
N TYR A 20 -14.11 1.87 -7.64
CA TYR A 20 -14.89 0.96 -8.48
C TYR A 20 -14.01 0.11 -9.41
N LEU A 21 -12.95 0.67 -9.96
CA LEU A 21 -11.94 -0.07 -10.74
C LEU A 21 -11.27 -1.15 -9.90
N LEU A 22 -10.89 -0.82 -8.66
CA LEU A 22 -10.25 -1.74 -7.73
C LEU A 22 -11.19 -2.89 -7.32
N ARG A 23 -12.47 -2.60 -7.09
CA ARG A 23 -13.49 -3.62 -6.73
C ARG A 23 -13.77 -4.62 -7.84
N ARG A 24 -13.65 -4.23 -9.10
CA ARG A 24 -13.98 -5.09 -10.24
C ARG A 24 -12.91 -6.16 -10.53
N SER A 25 -11.69 -5.99 -10.02
CA SER A 25 -10.55 -6.85 -10.34
C SER A 25 -10.12 -7.69 -9.13
N TRP A 26 -10.77 -8.85 -8.95
CA TRP A 26 -10.46 -9.81 -7.87
C TRP A 26 -8.97 -10.22 -7.78
N PRO A 27 -8.25 -10.49 -8.90
CA PRO A 27 -6.83 -10.84 -8.83
C PRO A 27 -5.97 -9.74 -8.17
N ARG A 28 -6.34 -8.48 -8.38
CA ARG A 28 -5.61 -7.32 -7.88
C ARG A 28 -5.77 -7.12 -6.38
N GLN A 29 -6.91 -7.56 -5.82
CA GLN A 29 -7.17 -7.60 -4.38
C GLN A 29 -6.38 -8.73 -3.72
N LEU A 30 -6.33 -9.91 -4.35
CA LEU A 30 -5.55 -11.05 -3.87
C LEU A 30 -4.05 -10.74 -3.85
N GLU A 31 -3.51 -10.16 -4.92
CA GLU A 31 -2.11 -9.75 -4.99
C GLU A 31 -1.74 -8.76 -3.87
N LEU A 32 -2.67 -7.84 -3.54
CA LEU A 32 -2.49 -6.85 -2.50
C LEU A 32 -2.30 -7.47 -1.11
N VAL A 33 -2.92 -8.62 -0.85
CA VAL A 33 -2.86 -9.33 0.44
C VAL A 33 -1.77 -10.40 0.42
N TYR A 34 -1.60 -11.07 -0.71
CA TYR A 34 -0.64 -12.15 -0.91
C TYR A 34 0.79 -11.69 -0.63
N TRP A 35 1.18 -10.54 -1.21
CA TRP A 35 2.57 -10.08 -1.10
C TRP A 35 2.96 -9.70 0.35
N PRO A 36 2.20 -8.86 1.09
CA PRO A 36 2.48 -8.63 2.51
C PRO A 36 2.48 -9.91 3.36
N ALA A 37 1.54 -10.83 3.11
CA ALA A 37 1.48 -12.08 3.85
C ALA A 37 2.74 -12.94 3.64
N MET A 38 3.19 -13.06 2.39
CA MET A 38 4.42 -13.77 2.05
C MET A 38 5.64 -13.11 2.69
N GLN A 39 5.73 -11.79 2.66
CA GLN A 39 6.83 -11.03 3.29
C GLN A 39 6.87 -11.27 4.80
N MET A 40 5.74 -11.23 5.51
CA MET A 40 5.72 -11.49 6.95
C MET A 40 6.14 -12.91 7.29
N ILE A 41 5.68 -13.91 6.54
CA ILE A 41 6.07 -15.30 6.76
C ILE A 41 7.57 -15.49 6.52
N LEU A 42 8.08 -14.97 5.39
CA LEU A 42 9.48 -15.10 5.02
C LEU A 42 10.39 -14.44 6.05
N TRP A 43 10.12 -13.19 6.42
CA TRP A 43 10.93 -12.45 7.39
C TRP A 43 10.78 -12.98 8.81
N GLY A 44 9.61 -13.50 9.18
CA GLY A 44 9.41 -14.21 10.45
C GLY A 44 10.31 -15.44 10.57
N LEU A 45 10.36 -16.28 9.53
CA LEU A 45 11.21 -17.48 9.50
C LEU A 45 12.70 -17.13 9.48
N ILE A 46 13.09 -16.12 8.68
CA ILE A 46 14.48 -15.66 8.60
C ILE A 46 14.95 -15.13 9.97
N SER A 47 14.12 -14.36 10.67
CA SER A 47 14.44 -13.86 12.00
C SER A 47 14.64 -15.00 13.01
N GLN A 48 13.75 -16.00 13.02
CA GLN A 48 13.88 -17.17 13.89
C GLN A 48 15.16 -17.97 13.61
N PHE A 49 15.53 -18.14 12.34
CA PHE A 49 16.75 -18.83 11.93
C PHE A 49 18.01 -18.12 12.46
N PHE A 50 18.09 -16.80 12.33
CA PHE A 50 19.27 -16.04 12.78
C PHE A 50 19.47 -16.08 14.30
N VAL A 51 18.38 -16.05 15.08
CA VAL A 51 18.42 -16.12 16.56
C VAL A 51 18.98 -17.47 17.03
N GLN A 52 18.67 -18.57 16.32
CA GLN A 52 19.08 -19.92 16.73
C GLN A 52 20.56 -20.23 16.42
N HIS A 53 21.18 -19.54 15.46
CA HIS A 53 22.50 -19.92 14.95
C HIS A 53 23.69 -19.11 15.50
N SER A 54 23.56 -17.81 15.81
CA SER A 54 24.61 -17.08 16.58
C SER A 54 24.20 -15.65 16.99
N SER A 55 24.75 -15.17 18.11
CA SER A 55 24.49 -13.82 18.66
C SER A 55 25.03 -12.67 17.80
N TRP A 56 26.21 -12.86 17.16
CA TRP A 56 26.78 -11.88 16.23
C TRP A 56 25.92 -11.69 14.98
N LEU A 57 25.42 -12.81 14.44
CA LEU A 57 24.56 -12.81 13.26
C LEU A 57 23.17 -12.28 13.59
N ALA A 58 22.69 -12.41 14.84
CA ALA A 58 21.47 -11.77 15.31
C ALA A 58 21.53 -10.23 15.22
N GLN A 59 22.66 -9.62 15.60
CA GLN A 59 22.84 -8.16 15.50
C GLN A 59 22.91 -7.66 14.05
N ALA A 60 23.62 -8.39 13.16
CA ALA A 60 23.64 -8.10 11.74
C ALA A 60 22.27 -8.34 11.06
N SER A 61 21.52 -9.34 11.52
CA SER A 61 20.18 -9.64 11.01
C SER A 61 19.18 -8.53 11.29
N GLY A 62 19.27 -7.86 12.45
CA GLY A 62 18.41 -6.72 12.78
C GLY A 62 18.58 -5.55 11.80
N VAL A 63 19.83 -5.25 11.41
CA VAL A 63 20.12 -4.20 10.42
C VAL A 63 19.60 -4.58 9.04
N LEU A 64 19.79 -5.84 8.61
CA LEU A 64 19.27 -6.33 7.33
C LEU A 64 17.74 -6.34 7.28
N LEU A 65 17.09 -6.77 8.36
CA LEU A 65 15.63 -6.76 8.51
C LEU A 65 15.09 -5.32 8.42
N ALA A 66 15.69 -4.39 9.16
CA ALA A 66 15.29 -2.98 9.11
C ALA A 66 15.46 -2.40 7.69
N ALA A 67 16.56 -2.71 7.01
CA ALA A 67 16.80 -2.28 5.64
C ALA A 67 15.75 -2.82 4.66
N VAL A 68 15.37 -4.10 4.77
CA VAL A 68 14.35 -4.66 3.89
C VAL A 68 12.95 -4.13 4.21
N MET A 69 12.60 -3.94 5.48
CA MET A 69 11.33 -3.34 5.84
C MET A 69 11.20 -1.91 5.29
N LEU A 70 12.27 -1.12 5.37
CA LEU A 70 12.32 0.21 4.79
C LEU A 70 12.14 0.17 3.26
N TRP A 71 12.87 -0.74 2.59
CA TRP A 71 12.74 -0.96 1.15
C TRP A 71 11.31 -1.33 0.75
N ASP A 72 10.69 -2.23 1.50
CA ASP A 72 9.34 -2.72 1.22
C ASP A 72 8.29 -1.59 1.35
N VAL A 73 8.40 -0.75 2.38
CA VAL A 73 7.54 0.44 2.55
C VAL A 73 7.74 1.44 1.41
N LEU A 74 8.99 1.74 1.06
CA LEU A 74 9.32 2.67 -0.02
C LEU A 74 8.81 2.17 -1.37
N PHE A 75 9.02 0.89 -1.66
CA PHE A 75 8.59 0.26 -2.90
C PHE A 75 7.06 0.24 -3.03
N ARG A 76 6.33 -0.10 -1.96
CA ARG A 76 4.86 -0.05 -1.96
C ARG A 76 4.32 1.37 -2.10
N GLY A 77 4.93 2.34 -1.42
CA GLY A 77 4.56 3.75 -1.54
C GLY A 77 4.68 4.25 -2.99
N HIS A 78 5.78 3.89 -3.66
CA HIS A 78 5.98 4.20 -5.07
C HIS A 78 4.95 3.50 -5.97
N LEU A 79 4.77 2.19 -5.84
CA LEU A 79 3.82 1.42 -6.65
C LEU A 79 2.37 1.89 -6.46
N GLY A 80 1.98 2.29 -5.25
CA GLY A 80 0.64 2.75 -4.94
C GLY A 80 0.21 3.98 -5.74
N VAL A 81 1.16 4.87 -6.08
CA VAL A 81 0.91 6.06 -6.90
C VAL A 81 1.11 5.78 -8.39
N SER A 82 2.13 5.01 -8.75
CA SER A 82 2.47 4.72 -10.15
C SER A 82 1.42 3.85 -10.85
N LEU A 83 0.86 2.85 -10.17
CA LEU A 83 -0.08 1.92 -10.79
C LEU A 83 -1.39 2.59 -11.25
N PRO A 84 -2.11 3.38 -10.42
CA PRO A 84 -3.32 4.06 -10.87
C PRO A 84 -3.04 5.08 -11.98
N PHE A 85 -1.85 5.72 -11.99
CA PHE A 85 -1.45 6.61 -13.07
C PHE A 85 -1.25 5.87 -14.40
N ILE A 86 -0.51 4.75 -14.37
CA ILE A 86 -0.32 3.91 -15.56
C ILE A 86 -1.65 3.33 -16.05
N GLU A 87 -2.57 2.99 -15.15
CA GLU A 87 -3.91 2.54 -15.50
C GLU A 87 -4.69 3.59 -16.30
N GLU A 88 -4.56 4.88 -15.97
CA GLU A 88 -5.16 5.96 -16.76
C GLU A 88 -4.50 6.16 -18.12
N MET A 89 -3.18 5.99 -18.16
CA MET A 89 -2.41 6.08 -19.40
C MET A 89 -2.78 4.93 -20.35
N TYR A 90 -2.92 3.72 -19.81
CA TYR A 90 -3.36 2.54 -20.54
C TYR A 90 -4.82 2.65 -21.01
N ALA A 91 -5.70 3.22 -20.17
CA ALA A 91 -7.10 3.50 -20.53
C ALA A 91 -7.24 4.65 -21.54
N ARG A 92 -6.14 5.32 -21.92
CA ARG A 92 -6.13 6.52 -22.79
C ARG A 92 -7.03 7.65 -22.30
N ASN A 93 -7.35 7.67 -21.00
CA ASN A 93 -8.37 8.55 -20.45
C ASN A 93 -7.78 9.85 -19.89
N LEU A 94 -6.44 9.96 -19.80
CA LEU A 94 -5.75 11.19 -19.40
C LEU A 94 -6.13 12.40 -20.27
N GLY A 95 -6.28 12.20 -21.59
CA GLY A 95 -6.68 13.28 -22.50
C GLY A 95 -8.07 13.82 -22.17
N HIS A 96 -9.04 12.94 -21.92
CA HIS A 96 -10.39 13.36 -21.52
C HIS A 96 -10.41 14.04 -20.15
N LEU A 97 -9.57 13.57 -19.22
CA LEU A 97 -9.47 14.14 -17.89
C LEU A 97 -8.95 15.59 -17.91
N PHE A 98 -7.95 15.88 -18.74
CA PHE A 98 -7.34 17.20 -18.83
C PHE A 98 -8.13 18.18 -19.72
N VAL A 99 -9.05 17.70 -20.54
CA VAL A 99 -10.05 18.55 -21.22
C VAL A 99 -11.20 18.93 -20.28
N SER A 100 -11.45 18.13 -19.25
CA SER A 100 -12.39 18.48 -18.18
C SER A 100 -11.83 19.57 -17.25
N PRO A 101 -12.65 20.32 -16.49
CA PRO A 101 -12.21 21.38 -15.59
C PRO A 101 -11.55 20.83 -14.31
N LEU A 102 -10.68 19.84 -14.44
CA LEU A 102 -9.97 19.14 -13.37
C LEU A 102 -8.49 19.54 -13.38
N LYS A 103 -7.99 20.00 -12.24
CA LYS A 103 -6.60 20.45 -12.13
C LYS A 103 -5.65 19.28 -11.96
N VAL A 104 -4.42 19.42 -12.46
CA VAL A 104 -3.35 18.43 -12.25
C VAL A 104 -3.10 18.17 -10.76
N SER A 105 -3.16 19.19 -9.91
CA SER A 105 -3.03 19.04 -8.46
C SER A 105 -4.18 18.25 -7.83
N GLU A 106 -5.41 18.39 -8.32
CA GLU A 106 -6.56 17.60 -7.88
C GLU A 106 -6.42 16.14 -8.31
N HIS A 107 -5.87 15.89 -9.49
CA HIS A 107 -5.54 14.54 -9.95
C HIS A 107 -4.47 13.87 -9.08
N ILE A 108 -3.36 14.57 -8.81
CA ILE A 108 -2.30 14.08 -7.92
C ILE A 108 -2.85 13.80 -6.52
N ALA A 109 -3.69 14.69 -5.97
CA ALA A 109 -4.34 14.46 -4.68
C ALA A 109 -5.21 13.19 -4.71
N ALA A 110 -5.97 12.94 -5.78
CA ALA A 110 -6.76 11.72 -5.92
C ALA A 110 -5.88 10.46 -5.98
N LEU A 111 -4.75 10.52 -6.69
CA LEU A 111 -3.77 9.42 -6.76
C LEU A 111 -3.14 9.12 -5.39
N LEU A 112 -2.83 10.15 -4.61
CA LEU A 112 -2.32 9.98 -3.24
C LEU A 112 -3.36 9.36 -2.31
N VAL A 113 -4.61 9.84 -2.36
CA VAL A 113 -5.70 9.31 -1.53
C VAL A 113 -5.99 7.85 -1.85
N ILE A 114 -6.03 7.46 -3.14
CA ILE A 114 -6.25 6.05 -3.49
C ILE A 114 -5.05 5.17 -3.13
N SER A 115 -3.82 5.66 -3.29
CA SER A 115 -2.60 4.95 -2.87
C SER A 115 -2.61 4.65 -1.37
N LEU A 116 -3.00 5.65 -0.57
CA LEU A 116 -3.16 5.50 0.88
C LEU A 116 -4.25 4.48 1.20
N LEU A 117 -5.46 4.62 0.64
CA LEU A 117 -6.55 3.66 0.85
C LEU A 117 -6.14 2.23 0.50
N ARG A 118 -5.49 2.04 -0.65
CA ARG A 118 -5.02 0.72 -1.10
C ARG A 118 -3.98 0.14 -0.14
N THR A 119 -3.03 0.95 0.30
CA THR A 119 -2.00 0.54 1.26
C THR A 119 -2.63 0.18 2.61
N SER A 120 -3.57 0.98 3.11
CA SER A 120 -4.30 0.72 4.35
C SER A 120 -5.08 -0.60 4.30
N ILE A 121 -5.77 -0.88 3.19
CA ILE A 121 -6.48 -2.16 3.00
C ILE A 121 -5.50 -3.34 3.03
N GLY A 122 -4.37 -3.23 2.33
CA GLY A 122 -3.33 -4.27 2.33
C GLY A 122 -2.76 -4.53 3.73
N ILE A 123 -2.46 -3.47 4.48
CA ILE A 123 -1.95 -3.57 5.86
C ILE A 123 -3.00 -4.18 6.79
N LEU A 124 -4.25 -3.71 6.73
CA LEU A 124 -5.34 -4.25 7.55
C LEU A 124 -5.57 -5.73 7.27
N ALA A 125 -5.56 -6.14 6.01
CA ALA A 125 -5.69 -7.55 5.63
C ALA A 125 -4.50 -8.38 6.13
N ALA A 126 -3.28 -7.87 6.02
CA ALA A 126 -2.09 -8.52 6.56
C ALA A 126 -2.14 -8.65 8.09
N ALA A 127 -2.58 -7.61 8.79
CA ALA A 127 -2.75 -7.61 10.24
C ALA A 127 -3.80 -8.64 10.69
N LEU A 128 -4.94 -8.74 9.99
CA LEU A 128 -5.95 -9.76 10.25
C LEU A 128 -5.40 -11.18 10.03
N LEU A 129 -4.60 -11.39 8.97
CA LEU A 129 -3.94 -12.67 8.73
C LEU A 129 -2.89 -13.01 9.80
N ALA A 130 -2.15 -12.01 10.30
CA ALA A 130 -1.22 -12.21 11.41
C ALA A 130 -1.94 -12.68 12.68
N ILE A 131 -3.06 -12.04 13.02
CA ILE A 131 -3.88 -12.40 14.18
C ILE A 131 -4.38 -13.84 14.03
N ALA A 132 -4.85 -14.23 12.84
CA ALA A 132 -5.39 -15.55 12.59
C ALA A 132 -4.34 -16.67 12.55
N LEU A 133 -3.17 -16.44 11.94
CA LEU A 133 -2.14 -17.47 11.72
C LEU A 133 -1.19 -17.65 12.89
N TYR A 134 -0.89 -16.58 13.61
CA TYR A 134 0.18 -16.60 14.62
C TYR A 134 -0.31 -16.59 16.06
N THR A 135 -1.63 -16.51 16.33
CA THR A 135 -2.18 -16.25 17.67
C THR A 135 -1.42 -15.10 18.35
N PHE A 136 -0.93 -14.14 17.56
CA PHE A 136 -0.21 -12.97 18.05
C PHE A 136 -1.27 -11.99 18.50
N ASN A 137 -1.67 -12.14 19.75
CA ASN A 137 -2.43 -11.13 20.47
C ASN A 137 -1.50 -9.92 20.59
N ILE A 138 -1.67 -8.92 19.72
CA ILE A 138 -1.00 -7.61 19.86
C ILE A 138 -1.28 -7.00 21.25
N PHE A 139 -2.32 -7.47 21.93
CA PHE A 139 -2.70 -7.13 23.31
C PHE A 139 -1.98 -7.93 24.42
N ASP A 140 -1.27 -9.03 24.11
CA ASP A 140 -0.41 -9.73 25.10
C ASP A 140 1.03 -9.16 25.14
N LEU A 141 1.43 -8.42 24.11
CA LEU A 141 2.54 -7.49 24.21
C LEU A 141 2.05 -6.28 24.99
N GLY A 142 2.08 -6.39 26.33
CA GLY A 142 1.75 -5.29 27.23
C GLY A 142 2.39 -3.96 26.81
N LEU A 143 1.73 -2.86 27.18
CA LEU A 143 2.33 -1.52 27.07
C LEU A 143 3.71 -1.54 27.77
N PRO A 144 4.74 -0.87 27.20
CA PRO A 144 6.08 -0.84 27.77
C PRO A 144 6.11 -0.32 29.21
#